data_AF-A0A957NT51-F1
#
_entry.id   AF-A0A957NT51-F1
#
_cell.length_a   1.000
_cell.length_b   1.000
_cell.length_c   1.000
_cell.angle_alpha   90.00
_cell.angle_beta   90.00
_cell.angle_gamma   90.00
#
_symmetry.space_group_name_H-M   'P 1'
#
loop_
_entity.id
_entity.type
_entity.pdbx_description
1 polymer ?
#
loop_
_entity_poly.entity_id
_entity_poly.type
_entity_poly.pdbx_seq_one_letter_code
_entity_poly.pdbx_strand_id
1 'polypeptide(L)' 'YILQKRGHQAGVNPFSPHDVRRTFAGELLDANTDLVTVQKLMGHSNPQTTASYDRRGEAVKRKAVQKLHAPWRRRRAR' A
#
# COMPACT_ATOMS: atom_id res chain seq x y z
N TYR A 1 -0.44 6.21 26.99
CA TYR A 1 -1.24 5.34 27.87
C TYR A 1 -2.42 4.66 27.18
N ILE A 2 -3.22 5.34 26.33
CA ILE A 2 -4.42 4.75 25.69
C ILE A 2 -4.10 3.51 24.83
N LEU A 3 -3.13 3.59 23.89
CA LEU A 3 -2.82 2.46 23.00
C LEU A 3 -2.29 1.23 23.74
N GLN A 4 -1.46 1.41 24.77
CA GLN A 4 -0.99 0.32 25.62
C GLN A 4 -2.15 -0.34 26.37
N LYS A 5 -3.05 0.45 26.95
CA LYS A 5 -4.25 -0.05 27.63
C LYS A 5 -5.14 -0.85 26.67
N ARG A 6 -5.41 -0.31 25.47
CA ARG A 6 -6.20 -1.00 24.44
C ARG A 6 -5.51 -2.27 23.95
N GLY A 7 -4.19 -2.23 23.77
CA GLY A 7 -3.39 -3.39 23.37
C GLY A 7 -3.46 -4.52 24.40
N HIS A 8 -3.34 -4.19 25.69
CA HIS A 8 -3.48 -5.16 26.77
C HIS A 8 -4.90 -5.74 26.83
N GLN A 9 -5.94 -4.91 26.69
CA GLN A 9 -7.33 -5.37 26.62
C GLN A 9 -7.61 -6.30 25.43
N ALA A 10 -6.96 -6.07 24.29
CA ALA A 10 -7.07 -6.88 23.10
C ALA A 10 -6.17 -8.13 23.12
N GLY A 11 -5.35 -8.32 24.17
CA GLY A 11 -4.42 -9.45 24.26
C GLY A 11 -3.31 -9.45 23.20
N VAL A 12 -2.99 -8.29 22.62
CA VAL A 12 -1.93 -8.18 21.60
C VAL A 12 -0.60 -7.78 22.21
N ASN A 13 0.49 -8.20 21.56
CA ASN A 13 1.84 -7.82 21.95
C ASN A 13 2.00 -6.29 21.99
N PRO A 14 2.90 -5.76 22.84
CA PRO A 14 3.17 -4.33 22.89
C PRO A 14 3.54 -3.77 21.51
N PHE A 15 2.89 -2.67 21.14
CA PHE A 15 3.13 -1.97 19.89
C PHE A 15 3.20 -0.46 20.13
N SER A 16 3.86 0.23 19.20
CA SER A 16 4.00 1.67 19.18
C SER A 16 2.90 2.32 18.32
N PRO A 17 2.60 3.61 18.50
CA PRO A 17 1.73 4.35 17.57
C PRO A 17 2.19 4.24 16.11
N HIS A 18 3.51 4.13 15.89
CA HIS A 18 4.06 3.99 14.56
C HIS A 18 3.62 2.67 13.90
N ASP A 19 3.52 1.58 14.66
CA ASP A 19 3.06 0.27 14.15
C ASP A 19 1.65 0.34 13.58
N VAL A 20 0.74 1.03 14.28
CA VAL A 20 -0.63 1.27 13.81
C VAL A 20 -0.61 2.03 12.47
N ARG A 21 0.26 3.03 12.34
CA ARG A 21 0.43 3.78 11.09
C ARG A 21 0.96 2.90 9.96
N ARG A 22 1.88 1.97 10.24
CA ARG A 22 2.40 1.02 9.23
C ARG A 22 1.30 0.08 8.76
N THR A 23 0.52 -0.46 9.69
CA THR A 23 -0.61 -1.34 9.38
C THR A 23 -1.66 -0.60 8.56
N PHE A 24 -2.02 0.63 8.95
CA PHE A 24 -2.98 1.45 8.20
C PHE A 24 -2.56 1.67 6.74
N ALA A 25 -1.30 2.04 6.50
CA ALA A 25 -0.78 2.24 5.15
C ALA A 25 -0.75 0.93 4.35
N GLY A 26 -0.26 -0.16 4.97
CA GLY A 26 -0.17 -1.47 4.34
C GLY A 26 -1.54 -2.00 3.91
N GLU A 27 -2.52 -2.01 4.81
CA GLU A 27 -3.88 -2.51 4.54
C GLU A 27 -4.56 -1.75 3.39
N LEU A 28 -4.43 -0.43 3.33
CA LEU A 28 -5.00 0.35 2.23
C LEU A 28 -4.36 0.02 0.88
N LEU A 29 -3.04 -0.13 0.86
CA LEU A 29 -2.32 -0.51 -0.36
C LEU A 29 -2.67 -1.94 -0.77
N ASP A 30 -2.73 -2.88 0.18
CA ASP A 30 -3.12 -4.27 -0.07
C ASP A 30 -4.58 -4.36 -0.58
N ALA A 31 -5.48 -3.49 -0.11
CA ALA A 31 -6.83 -3.28 -0.64
C ALA A 31 -6.87 -2.55 -2.01
N ASN A 32 -5.72 -2.41 -2.66
CA ASN A 32 -5.57 -1.82 -3.99
C ASN A 32 -5.93 -0.31 -4.07
N THR A 33 -5.85 0.40 -2.93
CA THR A 33 -5.93 1.87 -2.88
C THR A 33 -4.65 2.46 -3.50
N ASP A 34 -4.76 3.60 -4.17
CA ASP A 34 -3.62 4.26 -4.79
C ASP A 34 -2.71 4.96 -3.77
N LEU A 35 -1.42 5.06 -4.11
CA LEU A 35 -0.39 5.61 -3.22
C LEU A 35 -0.65 7.08 -2.85
N VAL A 36 -1.21 7.88 -3.75
CA VAL A 36 -1.46 9.32 -3.54
C VAL A 36 -2.59 9.52 -2.55
N THR A 37 -3.65 8.71 -2.64
CA THR A 37 -4.75 8.71 -1.66
C THR A 37 -4.24 8.30 -0.29
N VAL A 38 -3.47 7.21 -0.19
CA VAL A 38 -2.87 6.79 1.09
C VAL A 38 -1.96 7.89 1.65
N GLN A 39 -1.14 8.53 0.81
CA GLN A 39 -0.29 9.66 1.21
C GLN A 39 -1.10 10.82 1.81
N LYS A 40 -2.20 11.22 1.14
CA LYS A 40 -3.08 12.29 1.60
C LYS A 40 -3.75 11.95 2.92
N LEU A 41 -4.25 10.72 3.08
CA LEU A 41 -4.84 10.24 4.33
C LEU A 41 -3.83 10.24 5.48
N MET A 42 -2.57 9.94 5.19
CA MET A 42 -1.48 9.98 6.16
C MET A 42 -0.96 11.39 6.44
N GLY A 43 -1.29 12.38 5.60
CA GLY A 43 -0.76 13.74 5.71
C GLY A 43 0.74 13.84 5.40
N HIS A 44 1.27 12.96 4.54
CA HIS A 44 2.67 13.04 4.13
C HIS A 44 2.86 14.10 3.03
N SER A 45 3.82 15.01 3.22
CA SER A 45 4.24 15.97 2.18
C SER A 45 5.05 15.30 1.07
N ASN A 46 5.83 14.27 1.42
CA ASN A 46 6.65 13.51 0.48
C ASN A 46 6.01 12.14 0.15
N PRO A 47 5.65 11.85 -1.11
CA PRO A 47 5.14 10.55 -1.53
C PRO A 47 6.08 9.38 -1.22
N GLN A 48 7.39 9.64 -1.19
CA GLN A 48 8.41 8.63 -0.94
C GLN A 48 8.34 8.05 0.48
N THR A 49 7.88 8.85 1.45
CA THR A 49 7.60 8.41 2.82
C THR A 49 6.42 7.44 2.87
N THR A 50 5.46 7.54 1.95
CA THR A 50 4.35 6.58 1.84
C THR A 50 4.79 5.34 1.06
N ALA A 51 5.63 5.52 0.04
CA ALA A 51 6.11 4.44 -0.82
C ALA A 51 6.86 3.34 -0.05
N SER A 52 7.54 3.69 1.05
CA SER A 52 8.22 2.72 1.92
C SER A 52 7.28 1.73 2.61
N TYR A 53 5.97 2.01 2.67
CA TYR A 53 4.96 1.09 3.20
C TYR A 53 4.41 0.11 2.16
N ASP A 54 4.71 0.30 0.86
CA ASP A 54 4.19 -0.57 -0.19
C ASP A 54 4.95 -1.91 -0.23
N ARG A 55 4.32 -2.95 0.32
CA ARG A 55 4.87 -4.32 0.41
C ARG A 55 4.47 -5.21 -0.76
N ARG A 56 3.68 -4.70 -1.71
CA ARG A 56 3.06 -5.51 -2.78
C ARG A 56 4.06 -6.01 -3.82
N GLY A 57 5.25 -5.40 -3.86
CA GLY A 57 6.41 -5.87 -4.60
C GLY A 57 6.16 -6.12 -6.10
N GLU A 58 6.96 -7.03 -6.67
CA GLU A 58 6.92 -7.35 -8.10
C GLU A 58 5.65 -8.08 -8.54
N ALA A 59 4.95 -8.75 -7.61
CA ALA A 59 3.75 -9.51 -7.92
C ALA A 59 2.61 -8.62 -8.45
N VAL A 60 2.43 -7.44 -7.86
CA VAL A 60 1.42 -6.47 -8.33
C VAL A 60 1.80 -5.84 -9.67
N LYS A 61 3.09 -5.57 -9.91
CA LYS A 61 3.56 -5.10 -11.22
C LYS A 61 3.25 -6.12 -12.33
N ARG A 62 3.51 -7.41 -12.09
CA ARG A 62 3.18 -8.48 -13.05
C ARG A 62 1.68 -8.55 -13.33
N LYS A 63 0.83 -8.50 -12.29
CA LYS A 63 -0.63 -8.48 -12.46
C LYS A 63 -1.09 -7.25 -13.24
N ALA A 64 -0.49 -6.09 -13.02
CA ALA A 64 -0.82 -4.87 -13.76
C ALA A 64 -0.49 -5.00 -15.25
N VAL A 65 0.68 -5.55 -15.59
CA VAL A 65 1.08 -5.81 -16.99
C VAL A 65 0.15 -6.82 -17.66
N GLN A 66 -0.26 -7.88 -16.94
CA GLN A 66 -1.20 -8.89 -17.49
C GLN A 66 -2.57 -8.32 -17.84
N LYS A 67 -3.01 -7.23 -17.18
CA LYS A 67 -4.27 -6.54 -17.49
C LYS A 67 -4.20 -5.66 -18.74
N LEU A 68 -3.00 -5.43 -19.30
CA LEU A 68 -2.84 -4.65 -20.51
C LEU A 68 -3.38 -5.44 -21.71
N HIS A 69 -4.61 -5.15 -22.13
CA HIS A 69 -5.06 -5.50 -23.47
C HIS A 69 -4.31 -4.60 -24.47
N ALA A 70 -3.27 -5.13 -25.11
CA ALA A 70 -2.52 -4.42 -26.14
C ALA A 70 -3.08 -4.79 -27.53
N PRO A 71 -3.89 -3.94 -28.18
CA PRO A 71 -4.44 -4.21 -29.51
C PRO A 71 -3.42 -3.98 -30.64
N TRP A 72 -2.11 -4.06 -30.37
CA TRP A 72 -1.07 -3.80 -31.37
C TRP A 72 -1.04 -4.90 -32.44
N ARG A 73 -1.91 -4.76 -33.44
CA ARG A 73 -1.89 -5.52 -34.69
C ARG A 73 -0.65 -5.07 -35.45
N ARG A 74 0.39 -5.91 -35.54
CA ARG A 74 1.50 -5.70 -36.47
C ARG A 74 0.90 -5.51 -37.86
N ARG A 75 0.93 -4.28 -38.39
CA ARG A 75 0.63 -4.03 -39.80
C ARG A 75 1.72 -4.74 -40.59
N ARG A 76 1.40 -5.87 -41.23
CA ARG A 76 2.34 -6.54 -42.14
C ARG A 76 2.79 -5.51 -43.16
N ALA A 77 4.09 -5.23 -43.20
CA ALA A 77 4.70 -4.51 -44.31
C ALA A 77 4.45 -5.34 -45.58
N ARG A 78 3.97 -4.68 -46.63
CA ARG A 78 3.85 -5.24 -47.98
C ARG A 78 5.24 -5.38 -48.59
#